data_AF-A0A8S0YKP3-F1
#
_entry.id   AF-A0A8S0YKP3-F1
#
_cell.length_a   1.000
_cell.length_b   1.000
_cell.length_c   1.000
_cell.angle_alpha   90.00
_cell.angle_beta   90.00
_cell.angle_gamma   90.00
#
_symmetry.space_group_name_H-M   'P 1'
#
loop_
_entity.id
_entity.type
_entity.pdbx_description
1 polymer ?
#
loop_
_entity_poly.entity_id
_entity_poly.type
_entity_poly.pdbx_seq_one_letter_code
_entity_poly.pdbx_strand_id
1 'polypeptide(L)'
;MYVVYAGGDDTFILGAYNEVFEFSYILRKSFEKYVCSNKNITFSAGIGLFSYKYSVVKCAYYTEQFLDKAKIYTRKKEELPQKDSVCLFDEIFTWNEFEKILEIRNLCINIYEKSENRAFLQKILNSTKGFKAILSNINTKKKIQIVKVHRLAYYLRELKNTKSQVSDIVERLVKTYEKMVVDSILSKSNNVCNIMVIPAAVRWAELNTKKVEENDE
;
A
#
# COMPACT_ATOMS: atom_id res chain seq x y z
N MET A 1 -2.49 20.42 -5.78
CA MET A 1 -2.45 20.27 -4.30
C MET A 1 -2.65 21.62 -3.58
N TYR A 2 -3.29 21.65 -2.41
CA TYR A 2 -3.59 22.84 -1.58
C TYR A 2 -3.33 22.54 -0.10
N VAL A 3 -2.57 23.40 0.58
CA VAL A 3 -2.33 23.30 2.03
C VAL A 3 -3.44 24.07 2.75
N VAL A 4 -4.25 23.38 3.53
CA VAL A 4 -5.33 24.01 4.32
C VAL A 4 -4.75 24.66 5.57
N TYR A 5 -3.84 23.94 6.24
CA TYR A 5 -3.08 24.44 7.39
C TYR A 5 -1.78 23.65 7.51
N ALA A 6 -0.72 24.34 7.96
CA ALA A 6 0.54 23.75 8.37
C ALA A 6 1.12 24.62 9.48
N GLY A 7 1.12 24.13 10.71
CA GLY A 7 1.65 24.90 11.83
C GLY A 7 1.86 24.06 13.07
N GLY A 8 2.95 24.38 13.78
CA GLY A 8 3.46 23.50 14.83
C GLY A 8 3.90 22.17 14.23
N ASP A 9 3.37 21.08 14.80
CA ASP A 9 3.59 19.70 14.37
C ASP A 9 2.48 19.12 13.48
N ASP A 10 1.35 19.83 13.32
CA ASP A 10 0.20 19.35 12.55
C ASP A 10 0.11 19.99 11.16
N THR A 11 -0.26 19.17 10.16
CA THR A 11 -0.39 19.60 8.76
C THR A 11 -1.58 18.91 8.09
N PHE A 12 -2.40 19.69 7.39
CA PHE A 12 -3.55 19.20 6.63
C PHE A 12 -3.51 19.69 5.18
N ILE A 13 -3.50 18.74 4.24
CA ILE A 13 -3.31 18.97 2.81
C ILE A 13 -4.44 18.28 2.04
N LEU A 14 -4.95 18.97 1.03
CA LEU A 14 -5.93 18.47 0.07
C LEU A 14 -5.35 18.50 -1.33
N GLY A 15 -5.78 17.60 -2.21
CA GLY A 15 -5.28 17.58 -3.58
C GLY A 15 -5.73 16.35 -4.36
N ALA A 16 -5.25 16.26 -5.60
CA ALA A 16 -5.42 15.06 -6.40
C ALA A 16 -4.76 13.87 -5.69
N TYR A 17 -5.44 12.72 -5.67
CA TYR A 17 -5.02 11.59 -4.85
C TYR A 17 -3.60 11.11 -5.17
N ASN A 18 -3.24 11.09 -6.45
CA ASN A 18 -1.93 10.67 -6.93
C ASN A 18 -0.82 11.60 -6.40
N GLU A 19 -1.04 12.92 -6.46
CA GLU A 19 -0.11 13.91 -5.92
C GLU A 19 0.05 13.75 -4.41
N VAL A 20 -1.06 13.65 -3.68
CA VAL A 20 -1.05 13.58 -2.20
C VAL A 20 -0.37 12.30 -1.72
N PHE A 21 -0.63 11.17 -2.37
CA PHE A 21 -0.04 9.90 -1.96
C PHE A 21 1.48 9.90 -2.17
N GLU A 22 1.97 10.41 -3.31
CA GLU A 22 3.42 10.51 -3.56
C GLU A 22 4.07 11.56 -2.65
N PHE A 23 3.42 12.71 -2.49
CA PHE A 23 3.89 13.79 -1.64
C PHE A 23 4.06 13.33 -0.18
N SER A 24 3.18 12.48 0.34
CA SER A 24 3.31 11.97 1.72
C SER A 24 4.66 11.28 1.98
N TYR A 25 5.17 10.54 0.99
CA TYR A 25 6.45 9.86 1.09
C TYR A 25 7.63 10.84 0.93
N ILE A 26 7.52 11.78 0.01
CA ILE A 26 8.50 12.85 -0.19
C ILE A 26 8.62 13.69 1.10
N LEU A 27 7.49 14.05 1.71
CA LEU A 27 7.45 14.77 2.98
C LEU A 27 8.13 13.97 4.09
N ARG A 28 7.87 12.66 4.19
CA ARG A 28 8.54 11.79 5.18
C ARG A 28 10.06 11.77 5.01
N LYS A 29 10.56 11.65 3.79
CA LYS A 29 12.01 11.66 3.51
C LYS A 29 12.63 13.03 3.75
N SER A 30 11.91 14.09 3.41
CA SER A 30 12.36 15.47 3.62
C SER A 30 12.44 15.80 5.12
N PHE A 31 11.44 15.36 5.90
CA PHE A 31 11.44 15.50 7.34
C PHE A 31 12.55 14.69 8.01
N GLU A 32 12.78 13.44 7.57
CA GLU A 32 13.88 12.62 8.07
C GLU A 32 15.23 13.33 7.92
N LYS A 33 15.45 13.95 6.75
CA LYS A 33 16.64 14.75 6.50
C LYS A 33 16.70 16.00 7.38
N TYR A 34 15.57 16.69 7.55
CA TYR A 34 15.45 17.88 8.39
C TYR A 34 15.84 17.61 9.85
N VAL A 35 15.47 16.45 10.40
CA VAL A 35 15.80 16.03 11.77
C VAL A 35 17.13 15.26 11.87
N CYS A 36 17.98 15.32 10.84
CA CYS A 36 19.27 14.61 10.79
C CYS A 36 19.16 13.09 11.03
N SER A 37 18.12 12.45 10.49
CA SER A 37 17.81 11.02 10.66
C SER A 37 17.66 10.59 12.13
N ASN A 38 17.26 11.51 13.01
CA ASN A 38 16.96 11.21 14.40
C ASN A 38 15.68 10.36 14.52
N LYS A 39 15.85 9.08 14.88
CA LYS A 39 14.75 8.12 15.03
C LYS A 39 13.77 8.44 16.16
N ASN A 40 14.12 9.35 17.06
CA ASN A 40 13.24 9.77 18.15
C ASN A 40 12.28 10.90 17.74
N ILE A 41 12.50 11.52 16.57
CA ILE A 41 11.66 12.59 16.04
C ILE A 41 11.09 12.11 14.70
N THR A 42 9.86 11.64 14.73
CA THR A 42 9.14 11.09 13.58
C THR A 42 7.74 11.70 13.52
N PHE A 43 7.03 11.45 12.42
CA PHE A 43 5.60 11.72 12.34
C PHE A 43 4.85 10.51 11.79
N SER A 44 3.58 10.42 12.17
CA SER A 44 2.60 9.53 11.56
C SER A 44 1.69 10.31 10.61
N ALA A 45 1.11 9.63 9.62
CA ALA A 45 0.20 10.25 8.65
C ALA A 45 -1.08 9.42 8.47
N GLY A 46 -2.21 10.11 8.33
CA GLY A 46 -3.46 9.54 7.84
C GLY A 46 -3.71 10.03 6.41
N ILE A 47 -3.97 9.12 5.47
CA ILE A 47 -4.23 9.46 4.07
C ILE A 47 -5.61 8.92 3.68
N GLY A 48 -6.52 9.84 3.37
CA GLY A 48 -7.87 9.52 2.94
C GLY A 48 -8.06 9.70 1.43
N LEU A 49 -8.91 8.85 0.84
CA LEU A 49 -9.38 8.97 -0.55
C LEU A 49 -10.90 9.13 -0.53
N PHE A 50 -11.38 10.24 -1.07
CA PHE A 50 -12.80 10.60 -1.04
C PHE A 50 -13.29 10.99 -2.44
N SER A 51 -14.60 10.92 -2.65
CA SER A 51 -15.24 11.47 -3.84
C SER A 51 -15.10 13.00 -3.85
N TYR A 52 -15.00 13.60 -5.04
CA TYR A 52 -14.86 15.06 -5.17
C TYR A 52 -16.07 15.83 -4.61
N LYS A 53 -17.27 15.24 -4.62
CA LYS A 53 -18.50 15.83 -4.03
C LYS A 53 -18.57 15.67 -2.52
N TYR A 54 -17.61 14.98 -1.90
CA TYR A 54 -17.66 14.68 -0.48
C TYR A 54 -17.31 15.91 0.37
N SER A 55 -18.03 16.10 1.48
CA SER A 55 -17.82 17.26 2.35
C SER A 55 -16.42 17.27 2.95
N VAL A 56 -15.71 18.40 2.81
CA VAL A 56 -14.35 18.60 3.36
C VAL A 56 -14.30 18.37 4.87
N VAL A 57 -15.35 18.77 5.60
CA VAL A 57 -15.45 18.54 7.06
C VAL A 57 -15.43 17.05 7.38
N LYS A 58 -16.15 16.23 6.59
CA LYS A 58 -16.14 14.78 6.77
C LYS A 58 -14.80 14.17 6.34
N CYS A 59 -14.19 14.67 5.25
CA CYS A 59 -12.84 14.24 4.84
C CYS A 59 -11.83 14.44 5.98
N ALA A 60 -11.81 15.62 6.60
CA ALA A 60 -10.93 15.92 7.73
C ALA A 60 -11.17 14.95 8.89
N TYR A 61 -12.43 14.77 9.30
CA TYR A 61 -12.81 13.86 10.38
C TYR A 61 -12.37 12.40 10.17
N TYR A 62 -12.54 11.86 8.95
CA TYR A 62 -12.09 10.50 8.66
C TYR A 62 -10.57 10.39 8.53
N THR A 63 -9.92 11.39 7.94
CA THR A 63 -8.46 11.41 7.84
C THR A 63 -7.79 11.51 9.21
N GLU A 64 -8.38 12.25 10.14
CA GLU A 64 -7.94 12.31 11.55
C GLU A 64 -8.02 10.93 12.22
N GLN A 65 -9.11 10.19 12.02
CA GLN A 65 -9.21 8.81 12.52
C GLN A 65 -8.14 7.88 11.90
N PHE A 66 -7.78 8.08 10.64
CA PHE A 66 -6.68 7.34 10.02
C PHE A 66 -5.32 7.70 10.63
N LEU A 67 -5.10 8.97 10.97
CA LEU A 67 -3.91 9.41 11.69
C LEU A 67 -3.84 8.79 13.09
N ASP A 68 -4.95 8.76 13.82
CA ASP A 68 -5.01 8.15 15.16
C ASP A 68 -4.70 6.66 15.11
N LYS A 69 -5.27 5.93 14.13
CA LYS A 69 -4.91 4.54 13.86
C LYS A 69 -3.41 4.36 13.62
N ALA A 70 -2.80 5.25 12.86
CA ALA A 70 -1.37 5.23 12.60
C ALA A 70 -0.50 5.60 13.82
N LYS A 71 -1.01 6.41 14.76
CA LYS A 71 -0.31 6.76 16.01
C LYS A 71 -0.33 5.62 17.03
N ILE A 72 -1.42 4.85 17.07
CA ILE A 72 -1.65 3.78 18.07
C ILE A 72 -1.07 2.43 17.61
N TYR A 73 -0.60 2.33 16.36
CA TYR A 73 -0.02 1.10 15.83
C TYR A 73 1.23 0.65 16.60
N THR A 74 1.15 -0.54 17.19
CA THR A 74 2.25 -1.21 17.87
C THR A 74 2.73 -2.40 17.05
N ARG A 75 4.02 -2.45 16.75
CA ARG A 75 4.62 -3.59 16.04
C ARG A 75 4.62 -4.81 16.97
N LYS A 76 4.53 -6.02 16.40
CA LYS A 76 4.40 -7.31 17.15
C LYS A 76 5.45 -7.58 18.25
N LYS A 77 6.56 -6.83 18.31
CA LYS A 77 7.65 -6.99 19.29
C LYS A 77 7.89 -5.75 20.15
N GLU A 78 7.06 -4.72 20.01
CA GLU A 78 7.19 -3.47 20.75
C GLU A 78 6.09 -3.40 21.79
N GLU A 79 6.40 -2.88 22.98
CA GLU A 79 5.41 -2.69 24.05
C GLU A 79 4.62 -1.40 23.87
N LEU A 80 5.18 -0.42 23.16
CA LEU A 80 4.63 0.92 22.97
C LEU A 80 4.52 1.30 21.49
N PRO A 81 3.51 2.09 21.09
CA PRO A 81 3.40 2.61 19.73
C PRO A 81 4.57 3.54 19.39
N GLN A 82 5.18 3.36 18.21
CA GLN A 82 6.33 4.16 17.77
C GLN A 82 6.00 5.50 17.11
N LYS A 83 4.72 5.79 16.81
CA LYS A 83 4.30 7.04 16.12
C LYS A 83 5.16 7.39 14.88
N ASP A 84 5.44 6.37 14.06
CA ASP A 84 6.20 6.44 12.81
C ASP A 84 5.55 5.52 11.76
N SER A 85 4.26 5.73 11.52
CA SER A 85 3.49 4.91 10.57
C SER A 85 2.48 5.73 9.79
N VAL A 86 2.00 5.16 8.69
CA VAL A 86 1.05 5.80 7.79
C VAL A 86 -0.16 4.89 7.59
N CYS A 87 -1.36 5.46 7.68
CA CYS A 87 -2.59 4.78 7.33
C CYS A 87 -3.01 5.16 5.92
N LEU A 88 -3.18 4.16 5.05
CA LEU A 88 -3.65 4.31 3.68
C LEU A 88 -4.66 3.19 3.39
N PHE A 89 -5.79 3.54 2.76
CA PHE A 89 -6.88 2.58 2.47
C PHE A 89 -7.38 1.79 3.69
N ASP A 90 -7.41 2.44 4.86
CA ASP A 90 -7.80 1.84 6.15
C ASP A 90 -6.88 0.70 6.63
N GLU A 91 -5.66 0.64 6.13
CA GLU A 91 -4.60 -0.26 6.58
C GLU A 91 -3.40 0.55 7.04
N ILE A 92 -2.67 0.04 8.03
CA ILE A 92 -1.52 0.72 8.63
C ILE A 92 -0.23 0.12 8.09
N PHE A 93 0.68 0.98 7.67
CA PHE A 93 1.97 0.62 7.10
C PHE A 93 3.09 1.39 7.79
N THR A 94 4.24 0.74 7.95
CA THR A 94 5.51 1.45 8.20
C THR A 94 5.93 2.21 6.95
N TRP A 95 6.78 3.23 7.09
CA TRP A 95 7.29 3.98 5.94
C TRP A 95 8.12 3.11 4.97
N ASN A 96 8.79 2.07 5.47
CA ASN A 96 9.47 1.07 4.63
C ASN A 96 8.49 0.20 3.83
N GLU A 97 7.32 -0.09 4.39
CA GLU A 97 6.25 -0.78 3.67
C GLU A 97 5.61 0.14 2.64
N PHE A 98 5.46 1.43 2.95
CA PHE A 98 4.99 2.43 2.00
C PHE A 98 5.93 2.58 0.79
N GLU A 99 7.23 2.53 1.00
CA GLU A 99 8.23 2.48 -0.10
C GLU A 99 8.02 1.24 -0.99
N LYS A 100 7.80 0.07 -0.41
CA LYS A 100 7.46 -1.15 -1.18
C LYS A 100 6.14 -1.04 -1.93
N ILE A 101 5.15 -0.34 -1.36
CA ILE A 101 3.89 -0.04 -2.05
C ILE A 101 4.17 0.74 -3.33
N LEU A 102 5.01 1.78 -3.28
CA LEU A 102 5.43 2.57 -4.44
C LEU A 102 6.15 1.72 -5.49
N GLU A 103 7.11 0.88 -5.07
CA GLU A 103 7.84 -0.01 -5.97
C GLU A 103 6.91 -0.97 -6.73
N ILE A 104 6.00 -1.64 -6.01
CA ILE A 104 5.06 -2.59 -6.61
C ILE A 104 4.05 -1.87 -7.51
N ARG A 105 3.57 -0.69 -7.08
CA ARG A 105 2.69 0.17 -7.89
C ARG A 105 3.35 0.52 -9.22
N ASN A 106 4.63 0.88 -9.22
CA ASN A 106 5.39 1.19 -10.43
C ASN A 106 5.54 -0.04 -11.34
N LEU A 107 5.82 -1.22 -10.78
CA LEU A 107 5.86 -2.47 -11.55
C LEU A 107 4.51 -2.75 -12.22
N CYS A 108 3.40 -2.60 -11.49
CA CYS A 108 2.06 -2.80 -12.02
C CYS A 108 1.72 -1.81 -13.15
N ILE A 109 2.06 -0.53 -13.00
CA ILE A 109 1.86 0.49 -14.04
C ILE A 109 2.68 0.14 -15.29
N ASN A 110 3.96 -0.22 -15.13
CA ASN A 110 4.83 -0.62 -16.25
C ASN A 110 4.29 -1.86 -17.00
N ILE A 111 3.70 -2.83 -16.29
CA ILE A 111 3.05 -3.99 -16.93
C ILE A 111 1.83 -3.52 -17.72
N TYR A 112 1.01 -2.63 -17.14
CA TYR A 112 -0.16 -2.09 -17.82
C TYR A 112 0.23 -1.31 -19.08
N GLU A 113 1.21 -0.41 -19.03
CA GLU A 113 1.67 0.36 -20.19
C GLU A 113 2.15 -0.51 -21.35
N LYS A 114 2.77 -1.67 -21.07
CA LYS A 114 3.28 -2.58 -22.11
C LYS A 114 2.26 -3.60 -22.63
N SER A 115 1.25 -3.93 -21.83
CA SER A 115 0.27 -4.97 -22.13
C SER A 115 -1.12 -4.42 -22.46
N GLU A 116 -1.42 -3.20 -22.03
CA GLU A 116 -2.74 -2.54 -22.02
C GLU A 116 -3.84 -3.37 -21.34
N ASN A 117 -3.47 -4.42 -20.62
CA ASN A 117 -4.40 -5.35 -20.01
C ASN A 117 -4.57 -4.98 -18.54
N ARG A 118 -5.75 -4.54 -18.13
CA ARG A 118 -6.04 -4.22 -16.73
C ARG A 118 -6.50 -5.44 -15.91
N ALA A 119 -6.92 -6.52 -16.57
CA ALA A 119 -7.54 -7.67 -15.92
C ALA A 119 -6.61 -8.35 -14.92
N PHE A 120 -5.29 -8.26 -15.11
CA PHE A 120 -4.35 -8.83 -14.15
C PHE A 120 -4.37 -8.15 -12.78
N LEU A 121 -4.61 -6.83 -12.71
CA LEU A 121 -4.71 -6.12 -11.43
C LEU A 121 -5.85 -6.70 -10.60
N GLN A 122 -6.98 -6.98 -11.24
CA GLN A 122 -8.12 -7.63 -10.60
C GLN A 122 -7.83 -9.09 -10.22
N LYS A 123 -7.09 -9.84 -11.05
CA LYS A 123 -6.62 -11.19 -10.71
C LYS A 123 -5.73 -11.18 -9.46
N ILE A 124 -4.81 -10.22 -9.33
CA ILE A 124 -3.97 -10.06 -8.13
C ILE A 124 -4.82 -9.67 -6.92
N LEU A 125 -5.70 -8.67 -7.03
CA LEU A 125 -6.58 -8.30 -5.92
C LEU A 125 -7.43 -9.49 -5.46
N ASN A 126 -7.99 -10.26 -6.39
CA ASN A 126 -8.77 -11.45 -6.06
C ASN A 126 -7.95 -12.56 -5.40
N SER A 127 -6.67 -12.73 -5.75
CA SER A 127 -5.82 -13.68 -5.02
C SER A 127 -5.52 -13.22 -3.61
N THR A 128 -5.54 -11.90 -3.38
CA THR A 128 -5.33 -11.33 -2.05
C THR A 128 -6.55 -11.37 -1.14
N LYS A 129 -7.74 -11.54 -1.71
CA LYS A 129 -8.99 -11.65 -0.96
C LYS A 129 -8.95 -12.82 0.02
N GLY A 130 -9.25 -12.51 1.28
CA GLY A 130 -9.27 -13.50 2.35
C GLY A 130 -7.90 -13.83 2.94
N PHE A 131 -6.80 -13.19 2.54
CA PHE A 131 -5.53 -13.33 3.28
C PHE A 131 -5.60 -12.80 4.69
N LYS A 132 -6.32 -11.69 4.91
CA LYS A 132 -6.53 -11.11 6.25
C LYS A 132 -7.18 -12.13 7.20
N ALA A 133 -8.24 -12.80 6.73
CA ALA A 133 -8.92 -13.87 7.48
C ALA A 133 -8.04 -15.11 7.69
N ILE A 134 -7.15 -15.43 6.74
CA ILE A 134 -6.18 -16.51 6.93
C ILE A 134 -5.17 -16.11 8.00
N LEU A 135 -4.62 -14.88 7.97
CA LEU A 135 -3.64 -14.41 8.95
C LEU A 135 -4.20 -14.37 10.37
N SER A 136 -5.43 -13.89 10.56
CA SER A 136 -6.08 -13.90 11.87
C SER A 136 -6.22 -15.32 12.44
N ASN A 137 -6.37 -16.32 11.56
CA ASN A 137 -6.56 -17.73 11.93
C ASN A 137 -5.24 -18.53 12.04
N ILE A 138 -4.09 -17.99 11.60
CA ILE A 138 -2.77 -18.63 11.75
C ILE A 138 -2.38 -18.77 13.23
N ASN A 139 -2.85 -17.86 14.09
CA ASN A 139 -2.68 -18.00 15.54
C ASN A 139 -3.41 -19.22 16.12
N THR A 140 -4.31 -19.88 15.37
CA THR A 140 -5.13 -21.01 15.84
C THR A 140 -4.96 -22.32 15.07
N LYS A 141 -4.50 -22.34 13.80
CA LYS A 141 -4.25 -23.61 13.06
C LYS A 141 -3.03 -23.55 12.12
N LYS A 142 -2.13 -24.54 12.28
CA LYS A 142 -0.83 -24.73 11.58
C LYS A 142 -0.88 -25.04 10.07
N LYS A 143 -2.05 -25.22 9.45
CA LYS A 143 -2.16 -25.56 8.01
C LYS A 143 -2.75 -24.41 7.22
N ILE A 144 -1.88 -23.61 6.62
CA ILE A 144 -2.29 -22.54 5.69
C ILE A 144 -2.55 -23.17 4.32
N GLN A 145 -3.60 -22.69 3.64
CA GLN A 145 -3.91 -23.05 2.25
C GLN A 145 -2.87 -22.46 1.28
N ILE A 146 -1.70 -23.11 1.19
CA ILE A 146 -0.66 -22.94 0.16
C ILE A 146 -1.27 -22.85 -1.26
N VAL A 147 -2.42 -23.51 -1.46
CA VAL A 147 -3.26 -23.51 -2.66
C VAL A 147 -3.57 -22.11 -3.22
N LYS A 148 -3.80 -21.09 -2.37
CA LYS A 148 -4.16 -19.74 -2.86
C LYS A 148 -2.97 -18.98 -3.47
N VAL A 149 -1.75 -19.23 -3.02
CA VAL A 149 -0.53 -18.59 -3.54
C VAL A 149 -0.20 -19.13 -4.93
N HIS A 150 -0.23 -20.46 -5.10
CA HIS A 150 -0.04 -21.09 -6.41
C HIS A 150 -1.08 -20.65 -7.44
N ARG A 151 -2.31 -20.38 -7.00
CA ARG A 151 -3.37 -19.86 -7.89
C ARG A 151 -3.02 -18.49 -8.46
N LEU A 152 -2.37 -17.60 -7.68
CA LEU A 152 -1.88 -16.33 -8.22
C LEU A 152 -0.75 -16.55 -9.23
N ALA A 153 0.26 -17.35 -8.87
CA ALA A 153 1.37 -17.64 -9.77
C ALA A 153 0.87 -18.24 -11.10
N TYR A 154 -0.13 -19.11 -11.03
CA TYR A 154 -0.82 -19.67 -12.20
C TYR A 154 -1.51 -18.57 -13.04
N TYR A 155 -2.28 -17.67 -12.41
CA TYR A 155 -2.93 -16.58 -13.13
C TYR A 155 -1.97 -15.59 -13.78
N LEU A 156 -0.81 -15.36 -13.15
CA LEU A 156 0.22 -14.47 -13.70
C LEU A 156 1.06 -15.16 -14.79
N ARG A 157 1.01 -16.50 -14.90
CA ARG A 157 1.67 -17.25 -15.98
C ARG A 157 1.11 -16.91 -17.36
N GLU A 158 -0.20 -16.63 -17.46
CA GLU A 158 -0.81 -16.22 -18.75
C GLU A 158 -0.22 -14.91 -19.28
N LEU A 159 0.14 -13.97 -18.40
CA LEU A 159 0.77 -12.70 -18.76
C LEU A 159 2.23 -12.86 -19.18
N LYS A 160 2.92 -13.86 -18.61
CA LYS A 160 4.29 -14.22 -18.99
C LYS A 160 4.39 -14.65 -20.45
N ASN A 161 3.32 -15.26 -20.98
CA ASN A 161 3.26 -15.74 -22.36
C ASN A 161 2.93 -14.64 -23.38
N THR A 162 2.60 -13.42 -22.94
CA THR A 162 2.06 -12.38 -23.84
C THR A 162 3.16 -11.62 -24.63
N LYS A 163 4.30 -11.27 -24.01
CA LYS A 163 5.47 -10.59 -24.68
C LYS A 163 6.77 -10.79 -23.87
N SER A 164 7.93 -10.97 -24.54
CA SER A 164 9.21 -11.22 -23.86
C SER A 164 9.63 -10.10 -22.89
N GLN A 165 9.37 -8.83 -23.22
CA GLN A 165 9.69 -7.68 -22.36
C GLN A 165 8.80 -7.53 -21.11
N VAL A 166 7.64 -8.19 -21.06
CA VAL A 166 6.71 -8.18 -19.91
C VAL A 166 7.02 -9.34 -18.96
N SER A 167 7.53 -10.45 -19.50
CA SER A 167 7.89 -11.65 -18.76
C SER A 167 8.79 -11.36 -17.55
N ASP A 168 9.85 -10.58 -17.73
CA ASP A 168 10.82 -10.30 -16.66
C ASP A 168 10.20 -9.46 -15.52
N ILE A 169 9.35 -8.50 -15.87
CA ILE A 169 8.66 -7.62 -14.90
C ILE A 169 7.64 -8.44 -14.11
N VAL A 170 6.87 -9.29 -14.79
CA VAL A 170 5.91 -10.20 -14.16
C VAL A 170 6.62 -11.19 -13.24
N GLU A 171 7.75 -11.75 -13.67
CA GLU A 171 8.53 -12.67 -12.84
C GLU A 171 9.08 -11.98 -11.59
N ARG A 172 9.57 -10.75 -11.71
CA ARG A 172 9.99 -9.93 -10.56
C ARG A 172 8.83 -9.65 -9.60
N LEU A 173 7.65 -9.36 -10.12
CA LEU A 173 6.44 -9.14 -9.31
C LEU A 173 6.03 -10.42 -8.56
N VAL A 174 6.00 -11.56 -9.25
CA VAL A 174 5.67 -12.88 -8.66
C VAL A 174 6.66 -13.23 -7.56
N LYS A 175 7.98 -13.12 -7.81
CA LYS A 175 9.01 -13.41 -6.80
C LYS A 175 8.88 -12.51 -5.58
N THR A 176 8.61 -11.22 -5.78
CA THR A 176 8.37 -10.26 -4.69
C THR A 176 7.15 -10.68 -3.87
N TYR A 177 6.06 -11.04 -4.54
CA TYR A 177 4.83 -11.50 -3.90
C TYR A 177 5.05 -12.78 -3.09
N GLU A 178 5.66 -13.80 -3.68
CA GLU A 178 5.95 -15.08 -3.03
C GLU A 178 6.81 -14.86 -1.79
N LYS A 179 7.87 -14.06 -1.89
CA LYS A 179 8.73 -13.72 -0.77
C LYS A 179 7.94 -13.04 0.36
N MET A 180 7.12 -12.04 0.05
CA MET A 180 6.31 -11.34 1.06
C MET A 180 5.33 -12.28 1.77
N VAL A 181 4.66 -13.16 1.02
CA VAL A 181 3.71 -14.12 1.60
C VAL A 181 4.45 -15.15 2.46
N VAL A 182 5.57 -15.69 1.98
CA VAL A 182 6.40 -16.65 2.72
C VAL A 182 6.94 -16.02 4.01
N ASP A 183 7.49 -14.80 3.94
CA ASP A 183 8.00 -14.07 5.10
C ASP A 183 6.89 -13.78 6.11
N SER A 184 5.70 -13.42 5.64
CA SER A 184 4.52 -13.17 6.48
C SER A 184 4.02 -14.44 7.18
N ILE A 185 4.13 -15.61 6.53
CA ILE A 185 3.63 -16.89 7.05
C ILE A 185 4.64 -17.52 8.00
N LEU A 186 5.90 -17.61 7.58
CA LEU A 186 6.93 -18.34 8.30
C LEU A 186 7.35 -17.65 9.60
N SER A 187 6.93 -16.41 9.85
CA SER A 187 7.23 -15.66 11.07
C SER A 187 8.74 -15.62 11.39
N LYS A 188 9.60 -15.86 10.38
CA LYS A 188 11.05 -16.04 10.53
C LYS A 188 11.85 -14.75 10.36
N SER A 189 11.19 -13.66 9.96
CA SER A 189 11.81 -12.35 9.75
C SER A 189 11.41 -11.37 10.86
N ASN A 190 12.39 -10.67 11.43
CA ASN A 190 12.17 -9.58 12.38
C ASN A 190 11.37 -8.39 11.78
N ASN A 191 11.24 -8.33 10.46
CA ASN A 191 10.41 -7.39 9.70
C ASN A 191 9.28 -8.16 8.99
N VAL A 192 8.22 -8.51 9.72
CA VAL A 192 7.01 -9.08 9.12
C VAL A 192 6.33 -7.98 8.32
N CYS A 193 6.55 -7.97 7.01
CA CYS A 193 5.92 -7.04 6.08
C CYS A 193 4.40 -7.26 6.10
N ASN A 194 3.62 -6.18 6.28
CA ASN A 194 2.18 -6.21 6.23
C ASN A 194 1.73 -6.80 4.89
N ILE A 195 0.97 -7.89 4.93
CA ILE A 195 0.46 -8.58 3.73
C ILE A 195 -0.44 -7.67 2.87
N MET A 196 -0.96 -6.60 3.47
CA MET A 196 -1.79 -5.59 2.79
C MET A 196 -0.99 -4.63 1.89
N VAL A 197 0.35 -4.70 1.88
CA VAL A 197 1.21 -3.93 0.97
C VAL A 197 0.85 -4.19 -0.49
N ILE A 198 0.64 -5.45 -0.85
CA ILE A 198 0.34 -5.83 -2.24
C ILE A 198 -1.06 -5.34 -2.65
N PRO A 199 -2.14 -5.62 -1.89
CA PRO A 199 -3.45 -5.03 -2.16
C PRO A 199 -3.42 -3.50 -2.28
N ALA A 200 -2.71 -2.81 -1.39
CA ALA A 200 -2.61 -1.35 -1.42
C ALA A 200 -1.91 -0.85 -2.70
N ALA A 201 -0.77 -1.47 -3.07
CA ALA A 201 -0.03 -1.13 -4.28
C ALA A 201 -0.85 -1.37 -5.56
N VAL A 202 -1.53 -2.51 -5.64
CA VAL A 202 -2.37 -2.85 -6.80
C VAL A 202 -3.59 -1.95 -6.87
N ARG A 203 -4.22 -1.62 -5.74
CA ARG A 203 -5.33 -0.66 -5.69
C ARG A 203 -4.89 0.73 -6.14
N TRP A 204 -3.70 1.17 -5.75
CA TRP A 204 -3.14 2.43 -6.22
C TRP A 204 -2.85 2.39 -7.73
N ALA A 205 -2.19 1.36 -8.24
CA ALA A 205 -1.98 1.18 -9.68
C ALA A 205 -3.31 1.12 -10.44
N GLU A 206 -4.34 0.51 -9.86
CA GLU A 206 -5.68 0.45 -10.41
C GLU A 206 -6.30 1.86 -10.55
N LEU A 207 -6.14 2.72 -9.54
CA LEU A 207 -6.61 4.11 -9.60
C LEU A 207 -5.89 4.88 -10.72
N ASN A 208 -4.57 4.74 -10.82
CA ASN A 208 -3.75 5.42 -11.82
C ASN A 208 -4.05 5.01 -13.27
N THR A 209 -4.50 3.78 -13.47
CA THR A 209 -4.79 3.24 -14.82
C THR A 209 -6.27 3.36 -15.19
N LYS A 210 -7.09 4.01 -14.34
CA LYS A 210 -8.47 4.33 -14.74
C LYS A 210 -8.41 5.37 -15.83
N LYS A 211 -8.99 5.06 -17.00
CA LYS A 211 -9.36 6.10 -17.95
C LYS A 211 -10.39 6.97 -17.24
N VAL A 212 -10.13 8.27 -17.16
CA VAL A 212 -11.16 9.23 -16.82
C VAL A 212 -12.12 9.17 -18.01
N GLU A 213 -13.31 8.61 -17.79
CA GLU A 213 -14.40 8.94 -18.70
C GLU A 213 -14.61 10.44 -18.51
N GLU A 214 -14.30 11.22 -19.54
CA GLU A 214 -14.87 12.55 -19.74
C GLU A 214 -16.37 12.35 -19.86
N ASN A 215 -17.04 12.11 -18.73
CA ASN A 215 -18.44 12.43 -18.62
C ASN A 215 -18.47 13.93 -18.35
N ASP A 216 -18.52 14.65 -19.47
CA ASP A 216 -19.01 16.01 -19.58
C ASP A 216 -20.28 16.20 -18.72
N GLU A 217 -20.43 17.43 -18.22
CA GLU A 217 -21.57 18.04 -17.50
C GLU A 217 -21.49 18.09 -15.95
#